data_AF-A0A210PKX2-F1
#
_entry.id   AF-A0A210PKX2-F1
#
_cell.length_a   1.000
_cell.length_b   1.000
_cell.length_c   1.000
_cell.angle_alpha   90.00
_cell.angle_beta   90.00
_cell.angle_gamma   90.00
#
_symmetry.space_group_name_H-M   'P 1'
#
loop_
_entity.id
_entity.type
_entity.pdbx_description
1 polymer ?
#
loop_
_entity_poly.entity_id
_entity_poly.type
_entity_poly.pdbx_seq_one_letter_code
_entity_poly.pdbx_strand_id
1 'polypeptide(L)'
;MSLQQMFQREEMNKTLRGLLASEVRPLRLPKETCPDQLAYLYKLWRSLQIQGYLHIQSTFPWDFFENQKKEDSIVKLILDTIAGRPLSNKDRKLQRRDVLVSAYKNFPPTFKSRSSHVEHVKTPCEAASGNVEYVKPQSEAVSRNKEHRKLQSKATSNDMIPVKQQSKEAFTIEPWKSRMDALKRGCASGRKQYQLTTSQVSQLYYSSSRAGFSVCKVPKAGSTFWTIMFLILQHQKPPEKVFLIPRNKLHNKAKGRESRQPPNDSSLNIIVSRDPYTRLFSGFIDKVFLAGRKLEENQDTSNAYIINDLVCGYNTTFADFLDVITKNALNGGKINQHLAPVYLLCSACNIKYQAVSHAETLTADTEYIVDKLQVSDSEKRSLKQMFHREEINKTLRGLLASEVRPLRLPKEICPDQLAYLYKLWQSLQIQGYLHIQSTFPWDFFENENNFEESSIVKLILDTMARRPLSNKDRKLQRRDALVSAYKNVGKETIKRIQKMFMMDFRLFGYDINPPT
;
A
#
# COMPACT_ATOMS: atom_id res chain seq x y z
N MET A 1 -27.92 22.55 -33.21
CA MET A 1 -27.62 21.24 -32.59
C MET A 1 -28.16 20.18 -33.53
N SER A 2 -27.34 19.23 -34.01
CA SER A 2 -27.81 18.24 -35.00
C SER A 2 -28.71 17.18 -34.34
N LEU A 3 -29.61 16.55 -35.11
CA LEU A 3 -30.49 15.47 -34.64
C LEU A 3 -29.71 14.31 -33.98
N GLN A 4 -28.51 14.00 -34.46
CA GLN A 4 -27.59 13.04 -33.83
C GLN A 4 -27.12 13.47 -32.43
N GLN A 5 -26.85 14.76 -32.23
CA GLN A 5 -26.46 15.30 -30.92
C GLN A 5 -27.64 15.30 -29.93
N MET A 6 -28.87 15.51 -30.42
CA MET A 6 -30.08 15.40 -29.61
C MET A 6 -30.34 13.95 -29.18
N PHE A 7 -30.22 13.00 -30.11
CA PHE A 7 -30.42 11.57 -29.85
C PHE A 7 -29.39 11.02 -28.84
N GLN A 8 -28.11 11.36 -29.01
CA GLN A 8 -27.06 11.00 -28.03
C GLN A 8 -27.29 11.63 -26.65
N ARG A 9 -27.87 12.84 -26.59
CA ARG A 9 -28.20 13.51 -25.33
C ARG A 9 -29.38 12.85 -24.62
N GLU A 10 -30.40 12.41 -25.35
CA GLU A 10 -31.54 11.66 -24.80
C GLU A 10 -31.14 10.25 -24.33
N GLU A 11 -30.32 9.55 -25.10
CA GLU A 11 -29.85 8.21 -24.75
C GLU A 11 -28.93 8.24 -23.52
N MET A 12 -27.97 9.17 -23.48
CA MET A 12 -27.14 9.44 -22.31
C MET A 12 -27.98 9.83 -21.09
N ASN A 13 -29.03 10.64 -21.26
CA ASN A 13 -29.93 10.99 -20.16
C ASN A 13 -30.71 9.77 -19.65
N LYS A 14 -31.15 8.86 -20.52
CA LYS A 14 -31.82 7.60 -20.11
C LYS A 14 -30.86 6.67 -19.35
N THR A 15 -29.65 6.47 -19.85
CA THR A 15 -28.62 5.65 -19.19
C THR A 15 -28.19 6.23 -17.84
N LEU A 16 -27.95 7.54 -17.79
CA LEU A 16 -27.54 8.24 -16.57
C LEU A 16 -28.66 8.23 -15.51
N ARG A 17 -29.92 8.40 -15.93
CA ARG A 17 -31.08 8.33 -15.03
C ARG A 17 -31.25 6.93 -14.44
N GLY A 18 -31.02 5.88 -15.24
CA GLY A 18 -31.01 4.49 -14.75
C GLY A 18 -29.87 4.21 -13.76
N LEU A 19 -28.67 4.72 -14.03
CA LEU A 19 -27.53 4.66 -13.11
C LEU A 19 -27.83 5.39 -11.80
N LEU A 20 -28.26 6.66 -11.85
CA LEU A 20 -28.59 7.45 -10.67
C LEU A 20 -29.72 6.81 -9.83
N ALA A 21 -30.75 6.26 -10.46
CA ALA A 21 -31.81 5.54 -9.75
C ALA A 21 -31.30 4.26 -9.05
N SER A 22 -30.27 3.61 -9.59
CA SER A 22 -29.62 2.48 -8.91
C SER A 22 -28.74 2.91 -7.73
N GLU A 23 -28.05 4.05 -7.84
CA GLU A 23 -27.17 4.61 -6.80
C GLU A 23 -27.96 5.22 -5.64
N VAL A 24 -29.12 5.82 -5.89
CA VAL A 24 -29.93 6.47 -4.85
C VAL A 24 -30.82 5.46 -4.12
N ARG A 25 -30.99 4.25 -4.67
CA ARG A 25 -31.77 3.13 -4.11
C ARG A 25 -31.42 2.73 -2.66
N PRO A 26 -30.15 2.73 -2.21
CA PRO A 26 -29.78 2.43 -0.82
C PRO A 26 -30.36 3.43 0.20
N LEU A 27 -30.80 4.62 -0.20
CA LEU A 27 -31.47 5.58 0.68
C LEU A 27 -32.85 5.12 1.17
N ARG A 28 -33.39 4.02 0.61
CA ARG A 28 -34.63 3.39 1.06
C ARG A 28 -34.48 2.55 2.33
N LEU A 29 -33.23 2.26 2.75
CA LEU A 29 -32.96 1.43 3.91
C LEU A 29 -33.11 2.23 5.23
N PRO A 30 -33.57 1.60 6.34
CA PRO A 30 -33.69 2.25 7.64
C PRO A 30 -32.41 2.97 8.08
N LYS A 31 -32.54 4.04 8.88
CA LYS A 31 -31.38 4.81 9.42
C LYS A 31 -30.35 3.93 10.16
N GLU A 32 -30.81 2.84 10.76
CA GLU A 32 -29.98 1.85 11.46
C GLU A 32 -29.04 1.07 10.51
N THR A 33 -29.37 1.00 9.22
CA THR A 33 -28.61 0.28 8.18
C THR A 33 -27.69 1.16 7.33
N CYS A 34 -27.83 2.49 7.37
CA CYS A 34 -26.99 3.40 6.59
C CYS A 34 -26.62 4.64 7.43
N PRO A 35 -25.42 4.67 8.05
CA PRO A 35 -24.98 5.84 8.78
C PRO A 35 -24.69 6.96 7.77
N ASP A 36 -25.47 8.03 7.87
CA ASP A 36 -25.33 9.33 7.17
C ASP A 36 -25.65 9.34 5.65
N GLN A 37 -26.95 9.48 5.33
CA GLN A 37 -27.47 9.66 3.96
C GLN A 37 -26.90 10.91 3.26
N LEU A 38 -26.62 11.98 4.01
CA LEU A 38 -26.10 13.23 3.45
C LEU A 38 -24.64 13.06 3.00
N ALA A 39 -23.83 12.37 3.80
CA ALA A 39 -22.48 11.99 3.42
C ALA A 39 -22.45 11.10 2.16
N TYR A 40 -23.43 10.19 2.01
CA TYR A 40 -23.57 9.38 0.80
C TYR A 40 -23.92 10.21 -0.44
N LEU A 41 -24.86 11.15 -0.34
CA LEU A 41 -25.23 12.04 -1.44
C LEU A 41 -24.09 12.97 -1.85
N TYR A 42 -23.34 13.48 -0.87
CA TYR A 42 -22.16 14.29 -1.14
C TYR A 42 -21.09 13.51 -1.88
N LYS A 43 -20.85 12.27 -1.47
CA LYS A 43 -19.98 11.33 -2.19
C LYS A 43 -20.46 11.16 -3.64
N LEU A 44 -21.73 10.83 -3.87
CA LEU A 44 -22.29 10.67 -5.23
C LEU A 44 -22.07 11.92 -6.09
N TRP A 45 -22.34 13.11 -5.56
CA TRP A 45 -22.12 14.38 -6.25
C TRP A 45 -20.68 14.54 -6.72
N ARG A 46 -19.72 14.28 -5.82
CA ARG A 46 -18.30 14.37 -6.15
C ARG A 46 -17.89 13.31 -7.19
N SER A 47 -18.46 12.10 -7.11
CA SER A 47 -18.27 11.06 -8.13
C SER A 47 -18.60 11.57 -9.53
N LEU A 48 -19.75 12.22 -9.67
CA LEU A 48 -20.20 12.79 -10.92
C LEU A 48 -19.28 13.90 -11.41
N GLN A 49 -18.68 14.69 -10.51
CA GLN A 49 -17.66 15.68 -10.88
C GLN A 49 -16.37 15.03 -11.40
N ILE A 50 -15.88 13.97 -10.75
CA ILE A 50 -14.68 13.24 -11.19
C ILE A 50 -14.90 12.58 -12.55
N GLN A 51 -16.08 11.97 -12.74
CA GLN A 51 -16.45 11.31 -13.98
C GLN A 51 -16.75 12.29 -15.12
N GLY A 52 -16.76 13.61 -14.84
CA GLY A 52 -17.03 14.65 -15.82
C GLY A 52 -18.51 14.79 -16.18
N TYR A 53 -19.42 14.20 -15.41
CA TYR A 53 -20.86 14.44 -15.57
C TYR A 53 -21.27 15.81 -15.00
N LEU A 54 -20.70 16.19 -13.86
CA LEU A 54 -20.85 17.52 -13.26
C LEU A 54 -19.58 18.36 -13.47
N HIS A 55 -19.74 19.68 -13.62
CA HIS A 55 -18.62 20.60 -13.62
C HIS A 55 -17.93 20.60 -12.25
N ILE A 56 -16.59 20.64 -12.21
CA ILE A 56 -15.82 20.56 -10.95
C ILE A 56 -16.10 21.72 -9.98
N GLN A 57 -16.57 22.84 -10.51
CA GLN A 57 -16.99 24.03 -9.75
C GLN A 57 -18.45 23.96 -9.24
N SER A 58 -19.24 22.94 -9.62
CA SER A 58 -20.62 22.83 -9.15
C SER A 58 -20.65 22.58 -7.63
N THR A 59 -21.30 23.46 -6.90
CA THR A 59 -21.41 23.39 -5.42
C THR A 59 -22.40 22.32 -5.01
N PHE A 60 -22.08 21.57 -3.96
CA PHE A 60 -23.03 20.61 -3.38
C PHE A 60 -24.22 21.36 -2.73
N PRO A 61 -25.47 21.10 -3.12
CA PRO A 61 -26.66 21.75 -2.57
C PRO A 61 -27.03 21.21 -1.18
N TRP A 62 -26.29 21.62 -0.14
CA TRP A 62 -26.49 21.18 1.25
C TRP A 62 -27.94 21.29 1.70
N ASP A 63 -28.53 22.48 1.61
CA ASP A 63 -29.91 22.75 2.07
C ASP A 63 -30.96 21.86 1.39
N PHE A 64 -30.77 21.54 0.11
CA PHE A 64 -31.69 20.66 -0.60
C PHE A 64 -31.57 19.22 -0.11
N PHE A 65 -30.35 18.70 0.02
CA PHE A 65 -30.11 17.30 0.39
C PHE A 65 -30.35 17.01 1.87
N GLU A 66 -30.23 18.01 2.74
CA GLU A 66 -30.62 17.91 4.15
C GLU A 66 -32.13 17.77 4.33
N ASN A 67 -32.91 18.47 3.49
CA ASN A 67 -34.37 18.56 3.62
C ASN A 67 -35.15 17.58 2.71
N GLN A 68 -34.54 17.06 1.64
CA GLN A 68 -35.22 16.23 0.65
C GLN A 68 -34.87 14.75 0.79
N LYS A 69 -35.89 13.90 0.93
CA LYS A 69 -35.75 12.43 1.07
C LYS A 69 -36.27 11.65 -0.13
N LYS A 70 -36.86 12.33 -1.12
CA LYS A 70 -37.45 11.68 -2.30
C LYS A 70 -36.41 11.45 -3.40
N GLU A 71 -36.21 10.19 -3.76
CA GLU A 71 -35.29 9.72 -4.81
C GLU A 71 -35.47 10.49 -6.13
N ASP A 72 -36.70 10.61 -6.63
CA ASP A 72 -36.98 11.31 -7.90
C ASP A 72 -36.57 12.79 -7.86
N SER A 73 -36.69 13.43 -6.70
CA SER A 73 -36.31 14.84 -6.53
C SER A 73 -34.78 14.99 -6.50
N ILE A 74 -34.08 14.06 -5.86
CA ILE A 74 -32.60 13.98 -5.85
C ILE A 74 -32.07 13.75 -7.27
N VAL A 75 -32.60 12.73 -7.96
CA VAL A 75 -32.19 12.41 -9.34
C VAL A 75 -32.47 13.58 -10.27
N LYS A 76 -33.65 14.23 -10.14
CA LYS A 76 -34.02 15.40 -10.94
C LYS A 76 -33.03 16.55 -10.71
N LEU A 77 -32.72 16.92 -9.47
CA LEU A 77 -31.77 18.00 -9.18
C LEU A 77 -30.39 17.73 -9.81
N ILE A 78 -29.90 16.50 -9.70
CA ILE A 78 -28.61 16.12 -10.28
C ILE A 78 -28.66 16.28 -11.81
N LEU A 79 -29.70 15.77 -12.46
CA LEU A 79 -29.87 15.88 -13.91
C LEU A 79 -30.02 17.35 -14.37
N ASP A 80 -30.78 18.16 -13.64
CA ASP A 80 -30.96 19.59 -13.93
C ASP A 80 -29.64 20.34 -13.79
N THR A 81 -28.82 20.01 -12.78
CA THR A 81 -27.48 20.58 -12.61
C THR A 81 -26.56 20.22 -13.77
N ILE A 82 -26.58 18.96 -14.22
CA ILE A 82 -25.81 18.49 -15.38
C ILE A 82 -26.26 19.21 -16.65
N ALA A 83 -27.58 19.36 -16.83
CA ALA A 83 -28.17 20.01 -17.99
C ALA A 83 -27.90 21.52 -18.02
N GLY A 84 -27.83 22.18 -16.87
CA GLY A 84 -27.58 23.62 -16.73
C GLY A 84 -26.14 24.04 -17.05
N ARG A 85 -25.17 23.11 -16.94
CA ARG A 85 -23.76 23.39 -17.29
C ARG A 85 -23.12 22.18 -18.01
N PRO A 86 -23.55 21.89 -19.25
CA PRO A 86 -23.12 20.70 -19.96
C PRO A 86 -21.65 20.80 -20.36
N LEU A 87 -20.86 19.80 -20.01
CA LEU A 87 -19.47 19.66 -20.46
C LEU A 87 -19.41 18.97 -21.83
N SER A 88 -18.60 19.51 -22.75
CA SER A 88 -18.29 18.83 -24.02
C SER A 88 -17.46 17.57 -23.76
N ASN A 89 -17.48 16.58 -24.66
CA ASN A 89 -16.70 15.35 -24.49
C ASN A 89 -15.19 15.63 -24.26
N LYS A 90 -14.66 16.68 -24.89
CA LYS A 90 -13.27 17.12 -24.69
C LYS A 90 -13.05 17.66 -23.28
N ASP A 91 -13.94 18.51 -22.79
CA ASP A 91 -13.83 19.12 -21.47
C ASP A 91 -14.06 18.10 -20.35
N ARG A 92 -14.95 17.11 -20.56
CA ARG A 92 -15.13 15.98 -19.63
C ARG A 92 -13.83 15.19 -19.46
N LYS A 93 -13.16 14.86 -20.57
CA LYS A 93 -11.86 14.16 -20.55
C LYS A 93 -10.82 15.01 -19.83
N LEU A 94 -10.69 16.29 -20.18
CA LEU A 94 -9.72 17.19 -19.57
C LEU A 94 -9.95 17.36 -18.05
N GLN A 95 -11.18 17.61 -17.61
CA GLN A 95 -11.52 17.71 -16.19
C GLN A 95 -11.15 16.43 -15.43
N ARG A 96 -11.46 15.25 -16.00
CA ARG A 96 -11.12 13.97 -15.39
C ARG A 96 -9.60 13.77 -15.28
N ARG A 97 -8.83 14.13 -16.33
CA ARG A 97 -7.36 14.12 -16.30
C ARG A 97 -6.84 15.01 -15.16
N ASP A 98 -7.29 16.26 -15.08
CA ASP A 98 -6.82 17.23 -14.10
C ASP A 98 -7.16 16.82 -12.67
N VAL A 99 -8.36 16.29 -12.44
CA VAL A 99 -8.78 15.76 -11.13
C VAL A 99 -7.89 14.60 -10.70
N LEU A 100 -7.63 13.63 -11.58
CA LEU A 100 -6.76 12.50 -11.27
C LEU A 100 -5.31 12.93 -11.03
N VAL A 101 -4.75 13.77 -11.91
CA VAL A 101 -3.39 14.31 -11.73
C VAL A 101 -3.31 15.10 -10.44
N SER A 102 -4.28 15.96 -10.13
CA SER A 102 -4.29 16.75 -8.90
C SER A 102 -4.43 15.88 -7.65
N ALA A 103 -5.30 14.88 -7.67
CA ALA A 103 -5.51 13.96 -6.55
C ALA A 103 -4.26 13.12 -6.25
N TYR A 104 -3.41 12.86 -7.25
CA TYR A 104 -2.23 12.01 -7.09
C TYR A 104 -0.93 12.73 -7.44
N LYS A 105 -0.94 14.08 -7.40
CA LYS A 105 0.12 14.96 -7.89
C LYS A 105 1.42 14.82 -7.11
N ASN A 106 1.31 14.72 -5.79
CA ASN A 106 2.46 14.48 -4.92
C ASN A 106 2.66 12.98 -4.86
N PHE A 107 3.83 12.48 -5.26
CA PHE A 107 4.05 11.05 -5.36
C PHE A 107 5.25 10.59 -4.49
N PRO A 108 5.07 9.61 -3.58
CA PRO A 108 3.80 9.00 -3.16
C PRO A 108 2.85 10.07 -2.60
N PRO A 109 1.51 9.85 -2.65
CA PRO A 109 0.51 10.81 -2.16
C PRO A 109 0.85 11.30 -0.77
N THR A 110 1.44 12.49 -0.72
CA THR A 110 1.59 13.30 0.47
C THR A 110 0.53 14.37 0.38
N PHE A 111 -0.63 14.08 0.95
CA PHE A 111 -1.60 15.12 1.21
C PHE A 111 -1.08 15.90 2.40
N LYS A 112 -0.66 17.14 2.16
CA LYS A 112 -0.60 18.12 3.24
C LYS A 112 -1.99 18.17 3.84
N SER A 113 -2.11 18.08 5.17
CA SER A 113 -3.26 18.70 5.81
C SER A 113 -3.24 20.16 5.37
N ARG A 114 -4.18 20.57 4.52
CA ARG A 114 -4.46 21.99 4.40
C ARG A 114 -5.02 22.38 5.76
N SER A 115 -4.15 22.90 6.61
CA SER A 115 -4.48 23.94 7.57
C SER A 115 -4.89 25.20 6.78
N SER A 116 -5.99 25.11 6.04
CA SER A 116 -6.94 26.21 5.93
C SER A 116 -8.00 25.86 6.95
N HIS A 117 -8.44 26.80 7.78
CA HIS A 117 -9.57 26.63 8.68
C HIS A 117 -10.67 25.79 8.01
N VAL A 118 -10.66 24.49 8.29
CA VAL A 118 -11.86 23.71 8.33
C VAL A 118 -12.33 24.06 9.72
N GLU A 119 -13.25 25.02 9.80
CA GLU A 119 -14.19 24.96 10.89
C GLU A 119 -14.60 23.49 10.95
N HIS A 120 -14.26 22.81 12.04
CA HIS A 120 -15.07 21.69 12.44
C HIS A 120 -16.47 22.27 12.56
N VAL A 121 -17.24 22.20 11.48
CA VAL A 121 -18.69 22.25 11.55
C VAL A 121 -18.99 21.02 12.38
N LYS A 122 -19.10 21.21 13.69
CA LYS A 122 -19.69 20.23 14.58
C LYS A 122 -21.03 19.90 13.95
N THR A 123 -21.16 18.70 13.43
CA THR A 123 -22.46 18.24 13.00
C THR A 123 -23.32 18.11 14.26
N PRO A 124 -24.65 18.33 14.18
CA PRO A 124 -25.57 18.23 15.32
C PRO A 124 -25.55 16.88 16.07
N CYS A 125 -24.80 15.89 15.60
CA CYS A 125 -24.70 14.55 16.17
C CYS A 125 -23.63 14.40 17.26
N GLU A 126 -22.76 15.38 17.51
CA GLU A 126 -21.77 15.33 18.62
C GLU A 126 -22.29 15.91 19.95
N ALA A 127 -23.53 16.40 20.00
CA ALA A 127 -24.12 17.02 21.19
C ALA A 127 -25.04 16.11 22.03
N ALA A 128 -25.17 14.83 21.66
CA ALA A 128 -26.09 13.90 22.32
C ALA A 128 -25.37 12.72 23.02
N SER A 129 -24.38 13.03 23.86
CA SER A 129 -23.90 12.11 24.89
C SER A 129 -23.19 12.83 26.04
N GLY A 130 -23.95 13.16 27.08
CA GLY A 130 -23.48 13.16 28.47
C GLY A 130 -22.87 14.45 29.02
N ASN A 131 -23.67 15.12 29.86
CA ASN A 131 -23.35 16.06 30.95
C ASN A 131 -21.86 16.23 31.34
N VAL A 132 -21.32 17.42 31.11
CA VAL A 132 -20.30 18.03 31.97
C VAL A 132 -20.60 19.53 32.08
N GLU A 133 -20.88 20.00 33.29
CA GLU A 133 -21.07 21.40 33.66
C GLU A 133 -19.72 22.13 33.58
N TYR A 134 -19.65 23.28 32.89
CA TYR A 134 -18.44 24.11 32.82
C TYR A 134 -18.71 25.52 33.34
N VAL A 135 -17.95 25.87 34.38
CA VAL A 135 -17.85 27.21 34.98
C VAL A 135 -17.14 28.17 34.01
N LYS A 136 -17.70 29.37 33.83
CA LYS A 136 -17.12 30.46 33.02
C LYS A 136 -15.85 31.05 33.67
N PRO A 137 -14.75 31.24 32.94
CA PRO A 137 -13.72 32.19 33.32
C PRO A 137 -13.96 33.54 32.62
N GLN A 138 -13.95 34.60 33.42
CA GLN A 138 -13.92 36.00 33.00
C GLN A 138 -12.59 36.35 32.32
N SER A 139 -12.66 37.35 31.44
CA SER A 139 -11.56 37.96 30.72
C SER A 139 -10.69 38.83 31.63
N GLU A 140 -9.38 38.60 31.64
CA GLU A 140 -8.40 39.66 31.91
C GLU A 140 -7.24 39.58 30.91
N ALA A 141 -7.00 40.70 30.25
CA ALA A 141 -5.80 40.99 29.48
C ALA A 141 -4.63 41.24 30.45
N VAL A 142 -3.38 40.94 30.05
CA VAL A 142 -2.19 41.77 30.36
C VAL A 142 -0.95 41.29 29.57
N SER A 143 -0.43 42.25 28.80
CA SER A 143 0.96 42.64 28.53
C SER A 143 2.07 41.66 28.10
N ARG A 144 2.74 42.10 27.03
CA ARG A 144 4.07 41.71 26.55
C ARG A 144 5.14 42.07 27.58
N ASN A 145 6.21 41.27 27.67
CA ASN A 145 7.53 41.82 27.94
C ASN A 145 8.67 41.04 27.29
N LYS A 146 9.68 41.82 26.90
CA LYS A 146 10.95 41.49 26.26
C LYS A 146 11.97 40.99 27.29
N GLU A 147 12.95 40.22 26.79
CA GLU A 147 14.36 40.02 27.24
C GLU A 147 14.71 38.53 27.16
N HIS A 148 15.87 38.04 26.71
CA HIS A 148 17.19 38.62 26.46
C HIS A 148 17.92 37.80 25.37
N ARG A 149 18.70 38.49 24.55
CA ARG A 149 19.70 37.96 23.60
C ARG A 149 21.07 38.29 24.19
N LYS A 150 21.99 37.32 24.36
CA LYS A 150 23.46 37.50 24.23
C LYS A 150 24.24 36.22 24.59
N LEU A 151 25.14 35.85 23.67
CA LEU A 151 26.43 35.12 23.76
C LEU A 151 26.58 34.33 22.44
N GLN A 152 26.86 34.99 21.30
CA GLN A 152 28.21 35.25 20.73
C GLN A 152 29.19 34.08 20.99
N SER A 153 29.51 33.22 20.02
CA SER A 153 30.36 33.40 18.83
C SER A 153 31.82 33.75 19.13
N LYS A 154 32.72 32.77 18.95
CA LYS A 154 34.19 32.78 18.68
C LYS A 154 34.64 31.31 18.91
N ALA A 155 35.51 30.64 18.16
CA ALA A 155 36.58 31.00 17.24
C ALA A 155 36.89 29.75 16.35
N THR A 156 37.17 29.94 15.05
CA THR A 156 38.48 29.78 14.36
C THR A 156 38.82 28.38 13.82
N SER A 157 39.35 28.42 12.59
CA SER A 157 39.87 27.34 11.75
C SER A 157 41.18 26.74 12.25
N ASN A 158 41.47 25.55 11.71
CA ASN A 158 42.72 24.79 11.71
C ASN A 158 43.01 23.97 12.97
N ASP A 159 42.75 22.67 12.85
CA ASP A 159 43.74 21.64 13.19
C ASP A 159 43.42 20.35 12.43
N MET A 160 44.20 20.09 11.38
CA MET A 160 44.28 18.77 10.74
C MET A 160 45.10 17.86 11.65
N ILE A 161 44.44 16.90 12.30
CA ILE A 161 45.12 15.80 12.99
C ILE A 161 45.20 14.60 12.04
N PRO A 162 46.38 13.94 11.86
CA PRO A 162 46.57 12.94 10.82
C PRO A 162 45.84 11.64 11.16
N VAL A 163 44.96 11.19 10.27
CA VAL A 163 44.37 9.86 10.32
C VAL A 163 45.46 8.84 10.00
N LYS A 164 45.97 8.15 11.03
CA LYS A 164 46.81 6.96 10.86
C LYS A 164 46.06 5.97 9.95
N GLN A 165 46.68 5.64 8.82
CA GLN A 165 46.28 4.55 7.94
C GLN A 165 46.26 3.25 8.76
N GLN A 166 45.08 2.79 9.14
CA GLN A 166 44.88 1.41 9.57
C GLN A 166 44.67 0.55 8.32
N SER A 167 45.54 -0.43 8.19
CA SER A 167 45.65 -1.41 7.12
C SER A 167 44.32 -2.09 6.77
N LYS A 168 44.07 -2.17 5.46
CA LYS A 168 42.98 -2.93 4.85
C LYS A 168 43.24 -4.43 4.96
N GLU A 169 42.79 -5.05 6.04
CA GLU A 169 42.47 -6.49 6.06
C GLU A 169 41.09 -6.66 6.69
N ALA A 170 40.05 -6.38 5.91
CA ALA A 170 38.68 -6.66 6.29
C ALA A 170 38.41 -8.16 6.08
N PHE A 171 38.47 -8.93 7.15
CA PHE A 171 37.97 -10.29 7.22
C PHE A 171 36.47 -10.28 6.83
N THR A 172 36.13 -10.67 5.61
CA THR A 172 34.74 -10.69 5.13
C THR A 172 33.99 -11.82 5.81
N ILE A 173 33.42 -11.55 6.99
CA ILE A 173 32.42 -12.43 7.60
C ILE A 173 31.27 -12.55 6.61
N GLU A 174 30.99 -13.76 6.12
CA GLU A 174 29.82 -14.01 5.28
C GLU A 174 28.58 -13.41 5.98
N PRO A 175 27.78 -12.57 5.31
CA PRO A 175 26.79 -11.77 6.03
C PRO A 175 25.73 -12.65 6.72
N TRP A 176 25.62 -13.92 6.34
CA TRP A 176 24.64 -14.87 6.89
C TRP A 176 25.01 -15.31 8.30
N LYS A 177 26.31 -15.46 8.59
CA LYS A 177 26.80 -15.77 9.94
C LYS A 177 26.51 -14.60 10.88
N SER A 178 26.84 -13.39 10.44
CA SER A 178 26.55 -12.15 11.19
C SER A 178 25.05 -12.00 11.51
N ARG A 179 24.17 -12.25 10.53
CA ARG A 179 22.71 -12.23 10.72
C ARG A 179 22.21 -13.31 11.68
N MET A 180 22.75 -14.53 11.58
CA MET A 180 22.41 -15.57 12.55
C MET A 180 22.85 -15.21 13.97
N ASP A 181 24.04 -14.65 14.12
CA ASP A 181 24.53 -14.23 15.44
C ASP A 181 23.67 -13.09 16.01
N ALA A 182 23.22 -12.15 15.16
CA ALA A 182 22.29 -11.09 15.56
C ALA A 182 20.95 -11.66 16.06
N LEU A 183 20.35 -12.61 15.34
CA LEU A 183 19.13 -13.29 15.76
C LEU A 183 19.32 -13.98 17.12
N LYS A 184 20.39 -14.78 17.28
CA LYS A 184 20.70 -15.50 18.53
C LYS A 184 20.89 -14.53 19.71
N ARG A 185 21.71 -13.48 19.53
CA ARG A 185 21.97 -12.47 20.56
C ARG A 185 20.68 -11.75 20.95
N GLY A 186 19.89 -11.31 19.98
CA GLY A 186 18.65 -10.60 20.25
C GLY A 186 17.61 -11.48 20.95
N CYS A 187 17.53 -12.77 20.63
CA CYS A 187 16.66 -13.71 21.34
C CYS A 187 17.12 -14.04 22.77
N ALA A 188 18.42 -14.04 23.04
CA ALA A 188 18.97 -14.27 24.39
C ALA A 188 18.68 -13.10 25.35
N SER A 189 18.68 -11.87 24.82
CA SER A 189 18.58 -10.63 25.60
C SER A 189 17.18 -10.24 26.14
N GLY A 190 16.26 -11.20 26.23
CA GLY A 190 15.02 -11.06 27.00
C GLY A 190 13.72 -11.14 26.19
N ARG A 191 12.88 -12.14 26.53
CA ARG A 191 11.50 -12.37 26.04
C ARG A 191 10.41 -11.56 26.79
N LYS A 192 10.76 -10.81 27.84
CA LYS A 192 9.84 -10.51 28.95
C LYS A 192 8.96 -9.23 28.87
N GLN A 193 9.01 -8.39 27.83
CA GLN A 193 8.30 -7.09 27.86
C GLN A 193 7.77 -6.59 26.51
N TYR A 194 7.14 -7.44 25.70
CA TYR A 194 6.57 -6.98 24.43
C TYR A 194 5.04 -6.91 24.50
N GLN A 195 4.49 -5.78 24.06
CA GLN A 195 3.04 -5.53 24.05
C GLN A 195 2.29 -6.40 23.03
N LEU A 196 2.99 -6.97 22.05
CA LEU A 196 2.37 -7.81 21.02
C LEU A 196 2.47 -9.29 21.36
N THR A 197 1.37 -10.02 21.15
CA THR A 197 1.24 -11.45 21.42
C THR A 197 1.11 -12.26 20.14
N THR A 198 1.54 -13.53 20.16
CA THR A 198 1.43 -14.44 19.00
C THR A 198 -0.01 -14.70 18.58
N SER A 199 -0.99 -14.52 19.49
CA SER A 199 -2.42 -14.62 19.19
C SER A 199 -2.93 -13.53 18.24
N GLN A 200 -2.20 -12.42 18.07
CA GLN A 200 -2.57 -11.35 17.15
C GLN A 200 -2.29 -11.69 15.68
N VAL A 201 -1.54 -12.76 15.38
CA VAL A 201 -1.16 -13.12 14.02
C VAL A 201 -1.35 -14.61 13.74
N SER A 202 -1.36 -14.97 12.45
CA SER A 202 -1.28 -16.38 12.03
C SER A 202 0.14 -16.70 11.56
N GLN A 203 0.72 -17.75 12.13
CA GLN A 203 2.03 -18.26 11.75
C GLN A 203 1.86 -19.33 10.68
N LEU A 204 2.55 -19.18 9.56
CA LEU A 204 2.43 -20.05 8.40
C LEU A 204 3.82 -20.37 7.85
N TYR A 205 4.04 -21.64 7.53
CA TYR A 205 5.33 -22.15 7.03
C TYR A 205 5.13 -22.94 5.75
N TYR A 206 6.02 -22.75 4.79
CA TYR A 206 6.17 -23.63 3.64
C TYR A 206 7.22 -24.70 3.99
N SER A 207 6.78 -25.94 4.20
CA SER A 207 7.66 -27.04 4.62
C SER A 207 7.69 -28.14 3.57
N SER A 208 8.89 -28.53 3.14
CA SER A 208 9.09 -29.67 2.24
C SER A 208 9.96 -30.72 2.90
N SER A 209 9.35 -31.87 3.24
CA SER A 209 10.09 -33.03 3.73
C SER A 209 11.03 -33.58 2.67
N ARG A 210 10.62 -33.55 1.39
CA ARG A 210 11.43 -34.04 0.25
C ARG A 210 12.75 -33.29 0.11
N ALA A 211 12.71 -31.96 0.19
CA ALA A 211 13.89 -31.12 0.01
C ALA A 211 14.55 -30.72 1.35
N GLY A 212 14.04 -31.23 2.48
CA GLY A 212 14.61 -31.05 3.81
C GLY A 212 14.61 -29.60 4.32
N PHE A 213 13.62 -28.78 3.96
CA PHE A 213 13.59 -27.36 4.35
C PHE A 213 12.22 -26.87 4.82
N SER A 214 12.22 -25.79 5.59
CA SER A 214 11.04 -25.00 5.88
C SER A 214 11.32 -23.51 5.81
N VAL A 215 10.40 -22.72 5.27
CA VAL A 215 10.50 -21.25 5.23
C VAL A 215 9.26 -20.63 5.84
N CYS A 216 9.46 -19.70 6.78
CA CYS A 216 8.38 -18.88 7.30
C CYS A 216 7.76 -18.01 6.19
N LYS A 217 6.44 -18.06 6.04
CA LYS A 217 5.71 -17.25 5.05
C LYS A 217 5.57 -15.81 5.56
N VAL A 218 6.43 -14.94 5.05
CA VAL A 218 6.38 -13.50 5.37
C VAL A 218 5.93 -12.70 4.15
N PRO A 219 4.66 -12.23 4.10
CA PRO A 219 4.23 -11.36 3.02
C PRO A 219 5.12 -10.12 2.93
N LYS A 220 5.35 -9.64 1.70
CA LYS A 220 6.18 -8.46 1.40
C LYS A 220 7.68 -8.60 1.70
N ALA A 221 8.16 -9.79 2.08
CA ALA A 221 9.58 -10.12 2.22
C ALA A 221 9.97 -11.30 1.32
N GLY A 222 9.59 -11.26 0.03
CA GLY A 222 9.92 -12.35 -0.92
C GLY A 222 8.96 -13.56 -0.89
N SER A 223 7.81 -13.48 -0.22
CA SER A 223 6.88 -14.62 -0.11
C SER A 223 6.46 -15.25 -1.45
N THR A 224 6.28 -14.45 -2.50
CA THR A 224 5.88 -14.99 -3.83
C THR A 224 6.97 -15.90 -4.38
N PHE A 225 8.23 -15.50 -4.23
CA PHE A 225 9.37 -16.30 -4.64
C PHE A 225 9.45 -17.60 -3.83
N TRP A 226 9.31 -17.54 -2.51
CA TRP A 226 9.32 -18.75 -1.67
C TRP A 226 8.10 -19.65 -1.89
N THR A 227 6.95 -19.10 -2.29
CA THR A 227 5.81 -19.90 -2.77
C THR A 227 6.18 -20.68 -4.02
N ILE A 228 6.89 -20.07 -4.97
CA ILE A 228 7.36 -20.76 -6.18
C ILE A 228 8.34 -21.88 -5.81
N MET A 229 9.37 -21.56 -5.01
CA MET A 229 10.35 -22.54 -4.53
C MET A 229 9.66 -23.72 -3.84
N PHE A 230 8.71 -23.46 -2.95
CA PHE A 230 7.92 -24.49 -2.29
C PHE A 230 7.15 -25.36 -3.29
N LEU A 231 6.49 -24.76 -4.28
CA LEU A 231 5.72 -25.54 -5.26
C LEU A 231 6.60 -26.40 -6.16
N ILE A 232 7.80 -25.93 -6.52
CA ILE A 232 8.78 -26.70 -7.30
C ILE A 232 9.34 -27.84 -6.44
N LEU A 233 9.84 -27.50 -5.25
CA LEU A 233 10.54 -28.43 -4.38
C LEU A 233 9.58 -29.46 -3.77
N GLN A 234 8.37 -29.09 -3.33
CA GLN A 234 7.45 -30.05 -2.72
C GLN A 234 6.65 -30.86 -3.74
N HIS A 235 6.28 -30.28 -4.88
CA HIS A 235 5.35 -30.91 -5.83
C HIS A 235 5.96 -31.25 -7.19
N GLN A 236 7.30 -31.21 -7.31
CA GLN A 236 8.05 -31.57 -8.52
C GLN A 236 7.50 -30.87 -9.78
N LYS A 237 7.07 -29.62 -9.63
CA LYS A 237 6.56 -28.86 -10.76
C LYS A 237 7.74 -28.34 -11.58
N PRO A 238 7.68 -28.45 -12.93
CA PRO A 238 8.74 -27.90 -13.76
C PRO A 238 8.83 -26.40 -13.50
N PRO A 239 10.00 -25.88 -13.13
CA PRO A 239 10.16 -24.47 -12.78
C PRO A 239 9.54 -23.52 -13.80
N GLU A 240 9.75 -23.80 -15.08
CA GLU A 240 9.36 -22.90 -16.17
C GLU A 240 7.84 -22.75 -16.27
N LYS A 241 7.10 -23.79 -15.84
CA LYS A 241 5.64 -23.72 -15.77
C LYS A 241 5.16 -22.95 -14.55
N VAL A 242 5.88 -22.98 -13.43
CA VAL A 242 5.46 -22.32 -12.19
C VAL A 242 5.65 -20.80 -12.26
N PHE A 243 6.74 -20.34 -12.89
CA PHE A 243 7.03 -18.91 -13.07
C PHE A 243 6.05 -18.19 -13.99
N LEU A 244 5.42 -18.93 -14.91
CA LEU A 244 4.36 -18.41 -15.79
C LEU A 244 3.00 -18.30 -15.09
N ILE A 245 2.82 -18.88 -13.90
CA ILE A 245 1.56 -18.83 -13.17
C ILE A 245 1.36 -17.39 -12.66
N PRO A 246 0.23 -16.72 -12.99
CA PRO A 246 -0.09 -15.43 -12.42
C PRO A 246 -0.02 -15.44 -10.89
N ARG A 247 0.59 -14.41 -10.30
CA ARG A 247 0.84 -14.27 -8.85
C ARG A 247 -0.40 -14.61 -8.01
N ASN A 248 -1.58 -14.15 -8.39
CA ASN A 248 -2.82 -14.46 -7.65
C ASN A 248 -3.18 -15.96 -7.67
N LYS A 249 -3.06 -16.62 -8.83
CA LYS A 249 -3.30 -18.07 -8.98
C LYS A 249 -2.24 -18.89 -8.24
N LEU A 250 -1.00 -18.41 -8.23
CA LEU A 250 0.11 -19.03 -7.50
C LEU A 250 -0.19 -19.10 -6.00
N HIS A 251 -0.51 -17.96 -5.38
CA HIS A 251 -0.85 -17.91 -3.95
C HIS A 251 -2.10 -18.74 -3.62
N ASN A 252 -3.10 -18.75 -4.50
CA ASN A 252 -4.28 -19.62 -4.33
C ASN A 252 -3.94 -21.12 -4.41
N LYS A 253 -3.03 -21.51 -5.30
CA LYS A 253 -2.57 -22.92 -5.39
C LYS A 253 -1.79 -23.36 -4.16
N ALA A 254 -1.12 -22.44 -3.46
CA ALA A 254 -0.38 -22.73 -2.24
C ALA A 254 -1.26 -22.65 -0.98
N LYS A 255 -2.39 -21.94 -1.03
CA LYS A 255 -3.33 -21.79 0.07
C LYS A 255 -3.80 -23.16 0.57
N GLY A 256 -3.71 -23.39 1.87
CA GLY A 256 -4.08 -24.64 2.53
C GLY A 256 -2.99 -25.72 2.46
N ARG A 257 -1.87 -25.45 1.79
CA ARG A 257 -0.68 -26.31 1.79
C ARG A 257 0.39 -25.82 2.76
N GLU A 258 0.17 -24.67 3.39
CA GLU A 258 1.02 -24.14 4.44
C GLU A 258 0.79 -24.87 5.75
N SER A 259 1.86 -25.12 6.49
CA SER A 259 1.78 -25.62 7.86
C SER A 259 1.51 -24.47 8.82
N ARG A 260 0.58 -24.67 9.76
CA ARG A 260 0.44 -23.85 10.97
C ARG A 260 1.31 -24.35 12.12
N GLN A 261 1.78 -25.58 12.02
CA GLN A 261 2.68 -26.17 13.01
C GLN A 261 4.11 -25.64 12.79
N PRO A 262 4.87 -25.42 13.88
CA PRO A 262 6.27 -25.06 13.77
C PRO A 262 7.03 -26.16 12.99
N PRO A 263 8.07 -25.77 12.23
CA PRO A 263 8.85 -26.74 11.48
C PRO A 263 9.73 -27.60 12.40
N ASN A 264 10.17 -28.75 11.88
CA ASN A 264 11.05 -29.66 12.61
C ASN A 264 12.47 -29.06 12.73
N ASP A 265 13.09 -29.19 13.90
CA ASP A 265 14.45 -28.72 14.18
C ASP A 265 15.54 -29.42 13.34
N SER A 266 15.26 -30.60 12.77
CA SER A 266 16.16 -31.31 11.85
C SER A 266 16.14 -30.76 10.42
N SER A 267 15.17 -29.90 10.09
CA SER A 267 15.03 -29.29 8.76
C SER A 267 15.96 -28.08 8.61
N LEU A 268 16.27 -27.69 7.37
CA LEU A 268 16.81 -26.38 7.07
C LEU A 268 15.71 -25.31 7.22
N ASN A 269 15.57 -24.74 8.41
CA ASN A 269 14.60 -23.70 8.72
C ASN A 269 15.15 -22.33 8.35
N ILE A 270 14.39 -21.60 7.54
CA ILE A 270 14.76 -20.31 6.97
C ILE A 270 13.75 -19.26 7.41
N ILE A 271 14.27 -18.11 7.85
CA ILE A 271 13.50 -16.89 8.08
C ILE A 271 13.92 -15.82 7.08
N VAL A 272 12.94 -15.14 6.49
CA VAL A 272 13.18 -14.07 5.54
C VAL A 272 12.61 -12.79 6.11
N SER A 273 13.49 -11.85 6.44
CA SER A 273 13.11 -10.54 6.94
C SER A 273 13.19 -9.49 5.84
N ARG A 274 12.66 -8.31 6.11
CA ARG A 274 12.78 -7.12 5.28
C ARG A 274 12.79 -5.92 6.20
N ASP A 275 13.45 -4.84 5.80
CA ASP A 275 13.41 -3.58 6.52
C ASP A 275 11.95 -3.19 6.85
N PRO A 276 11.60 -2.96 8.13
CA PRO A 276 10.22 -2.70 8.55
C PRO A 276 9.55 -1.53 7.80
N TYR A 277 10.27 -0.42 7.60
CA TYR A 277 9.75 0.76 6.91
C TYR A 277 9.44 0.47 5.45
N THR A 278 10.37 -0.19 4.77
CA THR A 278 10.21 -0.63 3.38
C THR A 278 9.05 -1.64 3.24
N ARG A 279 8.91 -2.55 4.21
CA ARG A 279 7.85 -3.57 4.21
C ARG A 279 6.47 -2.94 4.41
N LEU A 280 6.33 -1.99 5.34
CA LEU A 280 5.10 -1.24 5.58
C LEU A 280 4.68 -0.44 4.35
N PHE A 281 5.62 0.25 3.70
CA PHE A 281 5.34 0.98 2.46
C PHE A 281 4.90 0.04 1.32
N SER A 282 5.55 -1.11 1.17
CA SER A 282 5.13 -2.13 0.20
C SER A 282 3.75 -2.71 0.52
N GLY A 283 3.39 -2.82 1.80
CA GLY A 283 2.06 -3.21 2.26
C GLY A 283 0.99 -2.17 1.86
N PHE A 284 1.25 -0.90 2.13
CA PHE A 284 0.37 0.22 1.75
C PHE A 284 0.10 0.25 0.25
N ILE A 285 1.16 0.18 -0.57
CA ILE A 285 1.03 0.27 -2.03
C ILE A 285 0.17 -0.87 -2.60
N ASP A 286 0.38 -2.11 -2.15
CA ASP A 286 -0.36 -3.28 -2.67
C ASP A 286 -1.78 -3.41 -2.13
N LYS A 287 -2.02 -3.04 -0.86
CA LYS A 287 -3.30 -3.29 -0.18
C LYS A 287 -4.25 -2.11 -0.20
N VAL A 288 -3.72 -0.92 0.02
CA VAL A 288 -4.52 0.29 0.22
C VAL A 288 -4.52 1.12 -1.06
N PHE A 289 -3.34 1.51 -1.53
CA PHE A 289 -3.21 2.41 -2.68
C PHE A 289 -3.78 1.80 -3.97
N LEU A 290 -3.30 0.62 -4.36
CA LEU A 290 -3.76 -0.04 -5.59
C LEU A 290 -5.14 -0.68 -5.45
N ALA A 291 -5.24 -1.65 -4.54
CA ALA A 291 -6.36 -2.56 -4.56
C ALA A 291 -7.62 -2.01 -3.90
N GLY A 292 -7.51 -0.89 -3.18
CA GLY A 292 -8.60 -0.36 -2.36
C GLY A 292 -9.24 -1.45 -1.49
N ARG A 293 -8.46 -2.42 -1.02
CA ARG A 293 -9.01 -3.55 -0.29
C ARG A 293 -9.18 -3.13 1.16
N LYS A 294 -10.37 -3.36 1.72
CA LYS A 294 -10.53 -3.51 3.17
C LYS A 294 -9.46 -4.51 3.64
N LEU A 295 -8.56 -4.08 4.51
CA LEU A 295 -7.77 -5.03 5.29
C LEU A 295 -8.80 -5.86 6.09
N GLU A 296 -8.70 -7.19 6.03
CA GLU A 296 -9.70 -8.18 6.51
C GLU A 296 -10.50 -7.80 7.77
N GLU A 297 -11.74 -8.34 7.84
CA GLU A 297 -12.89 -8.15 8.78
C GLU A 297 -12.67 -7.75 10.25
N ASN A 298 -11.46 -7.79 10.81
CA ASN A 298 -11.20 -7.47 12.22
C ASN A 298 -10.16 -6.37 12.43
N GLN A 299 -9.63 -5.77 11.36
CA GLN A 299 -8.90 -4.51 11.46
C GLN A 299 -9.85 -3.42 11.04
N ASP A 300 -10.67 -2.98 12.00
CA ASP A 300 -11.61 -1.90 11.79
C ASP A 300 -10.83 -0.61 11.51
N THR A 301 -10.57 -0.43 10.23
CA THR A 301 -10.00 0.75 9.64
C THR A 301 -11.15 1.63 9.16
N SER A 302 -12.41 1.34 9.54
CA SER A 302 -13.62 2.14 9.23
C SER A 302 -13.40 3.64 9.46
N ASN A 303 -12.72 4.01 10.55
CA ASN A 303 -12.39 5.40 10.87
C ASN A 303 -11.16 5.94 10.10
N ALA A 304 -10.34 5.08 9.48
CA ALA A 304 -9.31 5.42 8.47
C ALA A 304 -9.87 5.40 7.03
N TYR A 305 -11.08 4.88 6.87
CA TYR A 305 -11.79 4.68 5.61
C TYR A 305 -12.85 5.77 5.34
N ILE A 306 -12.91 6.79 6.20
CA ILE A 306 -13.57 8.05 5.86
C ILE A 306 -12.50 8.93 5.24
N ILE A 307 -12.48 9.00 3.91
CA ILE A 307 -11.97 10.20 3.25
C ILE A 307 -13.07 10.83 2.44
N ASN A 308 -13.26 12.10 2.74
CA ASN A 308 -13.84 13.12 1.89
C ASN A 308 -13.78 12.74 0.39
N ASP A 309 -14.96 12.73 -0.21
CA ASP A 309 -15.23 13.33 -1.52
C ASP A 309 -14.81 12.57 -2.77
N LEU A 310 -14.40 11.30 -2.70
CA LEU A 310 -14.19 10.50 -3.91
C LEU A 310 -14.83 9.14 -3.71
N VAL A 311 -15.96 8.90 -4.39
CA VAL A 311 -16.75 7.66 -4.28
C VAL A 311 -15.93 6.42 -4.61
N CYS A 312 -14.81 6.55 -5.33
CA CYS A 312 -14.06 5.41 -5.82
C CYS A 312 -12.60 5.33 -5.35
N GLY A 313 -12.43 5.04 -4.06
CA GLY A 313 -11.21 4.44 -3.54
C GLY A 313 -10.27 5.40 -2.82
N TYR A 314 -10.28 5.30 -1.49
CA TYR A 314 -9.16 5.44 -0.57
C TYR A 314 -8.18 6.58 -0.88
N ASN A 315 -8.53 7.79 -0.45
CA ASN A 315 -7.55 8.85 -0.21
C ASN A 315 -6.88 8.71 1.18
N THR A 316 -6.66 7.48 1.63
CA THR A 316 -5.94 7.23 2.89
C THR A 316 -4.48 7.58 2.64
N THR A 317 -3.95 8.59 3.32
CA THR A 317 -2.53 8.90 3.21
C THR A 317 -1.70 7.78 3.81
N PHE A 318 -0.44 7.69 3.41
CA PHE A 318 0.47 6.73 4.04
C PHE A 318 0.62 6.97 5.55
N ALA A 319 0.58 8.24 5.99
CA ALA A 319 0.66 8.59 7.41
C ALA A 319 -0.57 8.12 8.19
N ASP A 320 -1.79 8.35 7.67
CA ASP A 320 -3.03 7.91 8.32
C ASP A 320 -3.09 6.38 8.39
N PHE A 321 -2.71 5.72 7.30
CA PHE A 321 -2.59 4.27 7.25
C PHE A 321 -1.67 3.74 8.36
N LEU A 322 -0.47 4.30 8.50
CA LEU A 322 0.48 3.93 9.54
C LEU A 322 -0.06 4.21 10.95
N ASP A 323 -0.74 5.33 11.14
CA ASP A 323 -1.32 5.71 12.42
C ASP A 323 -2.34 4.67 12.89
N VAL A 324 -3.27 4.30 12.02
CA VAL A 324 -4.34 3.35 12.39
C VAL A 324 -3.82 1.94 12.63
N ILE A 325 -2.93 1.43 11.77
CA ILE A 325 -2.43 0.05 11.93
C ILE A 325 -1.59 -0.08 13.20
N THR A 326 -0.83 0.95 13.57
CA THR A 326 0.04 0.90 14.74
C THR A 326 -0.74 1.08 16.04
N LYS A 327 -1.75 1.96 16.07
CA LYS A 327 -2.68 2.08 17.20
C LYS A 327 -3.42 0.77 17.44
N ASN A 328 -4.00 0.19 16.39
CA ASN A 328 -4.74 -1.08 16.49
C ASN A 328 -3.84 -2.22 17.00
N ALA A 329 -2.63 -2.36 16.44
CA ALA A 329 -1.68 -3.39 16.87
C ALA A 329 -1.28 -3.24 18.35
N LEU A 330 -0.94 -2.03 18.79
CA LEU A 330 -0.48 -1.77 20.16
C LEU A 330 -1.60 -1.83 21.21
N ASN A 331 -2.86 -1.71 20.78
CA ASN A 331 -4.04 -1.91 21.63
C ASN A 331 -4.50 -3.39 21.70
N GLY A 332 -3.70 -4.33 21.18
CA GLY A 332 -3.99 -5.77 21.25
C GLY A 332 -4.88 -6.31 20.12
N GLY A 333 -5.21 -5.50 19.12
CA GLY A 333 -6.03 -5.93 17.98
C GLY A 333 -5.31 -6.93 17.07
N LYS A 334 -6.07 -7.74 16.31
CA LYS A 334 -5.48 -8.64 15.31
C LYS A 334 -4.67 -7.84 14.29
N ILE A 335 -3.49 -8.36 13.94
CA ILE A 335 -2.58 -7.71 12.99
C ILE A 335 -2.63 -8.45 11.66
N ASN A 336 -2.97 -7.74 10.58
CA ASN A 336 -2.90 -8.32 9.24
C ASN A 336 -1.48 -8.80 8.95
N GLN A 337 -1.34 -10.04 8.47
CA GLN A 337 -0.04 -10.66 8.16
C GLN A 337 0.85 -9.83 7.20
N HIS A 338 0.27 -8.97 6.35
CA HIS A 338 1.04 -8.10 5.46
C HIS A 338 1.73 -6.94 6.19
N LEU A 339 1.32 -6.66 7.43
CA LEU A 339 1.71 -5.52 8.24
C LEU A 339 2.31 -5.96 9.59
N ALA A 340 2.19 -7.24 9.95
CA ALA A 340 2.70 -7.77 11.20
C ALA A 340 4.24 -7.86 11.22
N PRO A 341 4.89 -7.66 12.37
CA PRO A 341 6.33 -7.87 12.52
C PRO A 341 6.73 -9.30 12.16
N VAL A 342 7.90 -9.45 11.54
CA VAL A 342 8.46 -10.73 11.11
C VAL A 342 8.77 -11.62 12.30
N TYR A 343 9.29 -11.05 13.39
CA TYR A 343 9.59 -11.82 14.60
C TYR A 343 8.36 -12.57 15.13
N LEU A 344 7.18 -11.96 14.98
CA LEU A 344 5.90 -12.47 15.46
C LEU A 344 5.31 -13.48 14.49
N LEU A 345 5.33 -13.19 13.19
CA LEU A 345 4.86 -14.10 12.14
C LEU A 345 5.63 -15.42 12.11
N CYS A 346 6.90 -15.37 12.50
CA CYS A 346 7.81 -16.49 12.38
C CYS A 346 8.22 -17.09 13.72
N SER A 347 7.68 -16.67 14.86
CA SER A 347 8.15 -17.20 16.16
C SER A 347 9.68 -17.16 16.27
N ALA A 348 10.30 -16.03 15.89
CA ALA A 348 11.73 -15.97 15.54
C ALA A 348 12.68 -16.50 16.64
N CYS A 349 12.28 -16.40 17.91
CA CYS A 349 13.05 -16.86 19.06
C CYS A 349 12.62 -18.22 19.62
N ASN A 350 11.60 -18.85 19.05
CA ASN A 350 11.06 -20.14 19.49
C ASN A 350 11.32 -21.26 18.46
N ILE A 351 11.73 -20.91 17.24
CA ILE A 351 12.10 -21.85 16.19
C ILE A 351 13.62 -21.84 16.01
N LYS A 352 14.22 -23.02 15.84
CA LYS A 352 15.63 -23.17 15.53
C LYS A 352 15.87 -22.91 14.04
N TYR A 353 16.24 -21.68 13.71
CA TYR A 353 16.61 -21.27 12.35
C TYR A 353 18.08 -21.59 12.02
N GLN A 354 18.34 -22.01 10.79
CA GLN A 354 19.67 -22.28 10.23
C GLN A 354 20.10 -21.24 9.18
N ALA A 355 19.17 -20.41 8.71
CA ALA A 355 19.45 -19.32 7.79
C ALA A 355 18.52 -18.11 8.03
N VAL A 356 19.12 -16.91 8.00
CA VAL A 356 18.42 -15.62 8.00
C VAL A 356 18.70 -14.93 6.67
N SER A 357 17.66 -14.76 5.87
CA SER A 357 17.71 -14.03 4.60
C SER A 357 17.05 -12.65 4.71
N HIS A 358 17.58 -11.68 3.98
CA HIS A 358 17.00 -10.35 3.83
C HIS A 358 16.40 -10.21 2.42
N ALA A 359 15.20 -9.62 2.31
CA ALA A 359 14.57 -9.37 1.02
C ALA A 359 15.44 -8.48 0.10
N GLU A 360 16.31 -7.65 0.68
CA GLU A 360 17.26 -6.76 -0.01
C GLU A 360 18.39 -7.53 -0.72
N THR A 361 18.74 -8.72 -0.22
CA THR A 361 19.77 -9.60 -0.78
C THR A 361 19.24 -10.98 -1.17
N LEU A 362 17.91 -11.10 -1.33
CA LEU A 362 17.19 -12.37 -1.49
C LEU A 362 17.81 -13.32 -2.52
N THR A 363 18.26 -12.80 -3.67
CA THR A 363 18.88 -13.62 -4.73
C THR A 363 20.16 -14.30 -4.24
N ALA A 364 21.11 -13.52 -3.73
CA ALA A 364 22.39 -14.06 -3.24
C ALA A 364 22.20 -14.96 -2.01
N ASP A 365 21.28 -14.59 -1.11
CA ASP A 365 20.93 -15.42 0.04
C ASP A 365 20.34 -16.77 -0.40
N THR A 366 19.49 -16.76 -1.44
CA THR A 366 18.85 -17.98 -1.91
C THR A 366 19.83 -18.89 -2.62
N GLU A 367 20.76 -18.36 -3.41
CA GLU A 367 21.83 -19.17 -4.02
C GLU A 367 22.58 -19.99 -2.98
N TYR A 368 22.95 -19.35 -1.86
CA TYR A 368 23.56 -20.02 -0.71
C TYR A 368 22.63 -21.05 -0.05
N ILE A 369 21.36 -20.72 0.12
CA ILE A 369 20.38 -21.63 0.74
C ILE A 369 20.15 -22.88 -0.14
N VAL A 370 20.10 -22.72 -1.47
CA VAL A 370 19.92 -23.83 -2.42
C VAL A 370 21.02 -24.88 -2.29
N ASP A 371 22.25 -24.47 -2.01
CA ASP A 371 23.37 -25.40 -1.82
C ASP A 371 23.18 -26.33 -0.62
N LYS A 372 22.41 -25.89 0.38
CA LYS A 372 22.11 -26.62 1.61
C LYS A 372 20.85 -27.49 1.53
N LEU A 373 20.11 -27.43 0.42
CA LEU A 373 18.92 -28.26 0.23
C LEU A 373 19.29 -29.73 0.02
N GLN A 374 18.41 -30.62 0.48
CA GLN A 374 18.53 -32.06 0.29
C GLN A 374 17.92 -32.47 -1.06
N VAL A 375 18.47 -31.95 -2.15
CA VAL A 375 18.08 -32.27 -3.54
C VAL A 375 19.30 -32.56 -4.39
N SER A 376 19.10 -33.14 -5.57
CA SER A 376 20.19 -33.48 -6.50
C SER A 376 20.94 -32.23 -7.00
N ASP A 377 22.22 -32.38 -7.36
CA ASP A 377 23.01 -31.26 -7.90
C ASP A 377 22.46 -30.72 -9.23
N SER A 378 21.80 -31.57 -10.02
CA SER A 378 21.09 -31.14 -11.23
C SER A 378 19.89 -30.25 -10.88
N GLU A 379 19.09 -30.61 -9.88
CA GLU A 379 18.02 -29.75 -9.35
C GLU A 379 18.57 -28.44 -8.80
N LYS A 380 19.67 -28.45 -8.03
CA LYS A 380 20.31 -27.22 -7.51
C LYS A 380 20.74 -26.30 -8.65
N ARG A 381 21.40 -26.84 -9.68
CA ARG A 381 21.80 -26.06 -10.87
C ARG A 381 20.60 -25.47 -11.60
N SER A 382 19.54 -26.24 -11.81
CA SER A 382 18.31 -25.76 -12.43
C SER A 382 17.69 -24.61 -11.62
N LEU A 383 17.61 -24.76 -10.28
CA LEU A 383 17.10 -23.71 -9.40
C LEU A 383 17.91 -22.41 -9.46
N LYS A 384 19.24 -22.51 -9.49
CA LYS A 384 20.12 -21.34 -9.57
C LYS A 384 20.01 -20.62 -10.91
N GLN A 385 19.88 -21.36 -12.01
CA GLN A 385 19.71 -20.76 -13.35
C GLN A 385 18.47 -19.86 -13.43
N MET A 386 17.44 -20.15 -12.64
CA MET A 386 16.21 -19.37 -12.63
C MET A 386 16.35 -18.00 -11.95
N PHE A 387 17.46 -17.73 -11.27
CA PHE A 387 17.72 -16.42 -10.67
C PHE A 387 18.23 -15.39 -11.68
N HIS A 388 18.49 -15.80 -12.93
CA HIS A 388 18.93 -14.93 -14.01
C HIS A 388 17.79 -14.10 -14.64
N ARG A 389 18.15 -12.97 -15.30
CA ARG A 389 17.23 -11.90 -15.75
C ARG A 389 16.08 -12.36 -16.66
N GLU A 390 16.26 -13.41 -17.45
CA GLU A 390 15.26 -13.84 -18.44
C GLU A 390 13.98 -14.38 -17.78
N GLU A 391 14.12 -15.13 -16.68
CA GLU A 391 13.00 -15.64 -15.88
C GLU A 391 12.31 -14.53 -15.06
N ILE A 392 13.04 -13.45 -14.74
CA ILE A 392 12.47 -12.26 -14.09
C ILE A 392 11.45 -11.57 -15.00
N ASN A 393 11.69 -11.54 -16.31
CA ASN A 393 10.76 -10.96 -17.29
C ASN A 393 9.47 -11.78 -17.41
N LYS A 394 9.55 -13.12 -17.30
CA LYS A 394 8.36 -13.99 -17.27
C LYS A 394 7.54 -13.77 -15.99
N THR A 395 8.21 -13.66 -14.84
CA THR A 395 7.57 -13.32 -13.56
C THR A 395 6.85 -11.98 -13.60
N LEU A 396 7.42 -11.00 -14.30
CA LEU A 396 6.81 -9.68 -14.47
C LEU A 396 5.49 -9.75 -15.24
N ARG A 397 5.40 -10.56 -16.31
CA ARG A 397 4.13 -10.77 -17.01
C ARG A 397 3.06 -11.35 -16.08
N GLY A 398 3.41 -12.35 -15.27
CA GLY A 398 2.51 -12.95 -14.28
C GLY A 398 2.09 -11.98 -13.16
N LEU A 399 2.98 -11.05 -12.79
CA LEU A 399 2.67 -9.93 -11.89
C LEU A 399 1.66 -8.98 -12.55
N LEU A 400 1.98 -8.44 -13.72
CA LEU A 400 1.12 -7.48 -14.44
C LEU A 400 -0.28 -8.06 -14.70
N ALA A 401 -0.36 -9.32 -15.15
CA ALA A 401 -1.62 -10.06 -15.31
C ALA A 401 -2.46 -10.09 -14.02
N SER A 402 -1.81 -10.21 -12.86
CA SER A 402 -2.49 -10.21 -11.56
C SER A 402 -2.96 -8.82 -11.16
N GLU A 403 -2.19 -7.78 -11.48
CA GLU A 403 -2.53 -6.39 -11.18
C GLU A 403 -3.63 -5.85 -12.12
N VAL A 404 -3.75 -6.30 -13.37
CA VAL A 404 -4.86 -5.85 -14.24
C VAL A 404 -6.17 -6.61 -14.01
N ARG A 405 -6.13 -7.74 -13.29
CA ARG A 405 -7.32 -8.56 -13.00
C ARG A 405 -8.52 -7.78 -12.42
N PRO A 406 -8.36 -6.81 -11.50
CA PRO A 406 -9.49 -6.05 -10.95
C PRO A 406 -10.33 -5.35 -12.02
N LEU A 407 -9.75 -5.01 -13.19
CA LEU A 407 -10.47 -4.39 -14.31
C LEU A 407 -11.55 -5.30 -14.92
N ARG A 408 -11.49 -6.62 -14.67
CA ARG A 408 -12.43 -7.64 -15.15
C ARG A 408 -13.58 -7.94 -14.18
N LEU A 409 -13.49 -7.49 -12.93
CA LEU A 409 -14.54 -7.74 -11.96
C LEU A 409 -15.77 -6.90 -12.35
N PRO A 410 -17.01 -7.41 -12.16
CA PRO A 410 -18.22 -6.63 -12.40
C PRO A 410 -18.11 -5.27 -11.73
N LYS A 411 -18.61 -4.23 -12.40
CA LYS A 411 -18.64 -2.84 -11.94
C LYS A 411 -19.55 -2.71 -10.71
N GLU A 412 -19.15 -3.30 -9.58
CA GLU A 412 -19.48 -2.71 -8.31
C GLU A 412 -18.78 -1.35 -8.32
N ILE A 413 -19.60 -0.32 -8.18
CA ILE A 413 -19.27 1.08 -8.33
C ILE A 413 -17.99 1.29 -7.53
N CYS A 414 -16.88 1.45 -8.27
CA CYS A 414 -15.51 1.69 -7.81
C CYS A 414 -14.50 0.52 -7.75
N PRO A 415 -13.22 0.76 -8.13
CA PRO A 415 -12.63 2.03 -8.56
C PRO A 415 -12.98 2.44 -9.99
N ASP A 416 -12.96 3.75 -10.29
CA ASP A 416 -12.93 4.21 -11.67
C ASP A 416 -11.76 3.53 -12.39
N GLN A 417 -12.01 2.79 -13.47
CA GLN A 417 -11.00 1.96 -14.14
C GLN A 417 -9.78 2.79 -14.58
N LEU A 418 -10.01 4.02 -15.05
CA LEU A 418 -8.92 4.94 -15.42
C LEU A 418 -8.12 5.41 -14.19
N ALA A 419 -8.79 5.70 -13.07
CA ALA A 419 -8.11 6.01 -11.81
C ALA A 419 -7.27 4.85 -11.30
N TYR A 420 -7.79 3.61 -11.38
CA TYR A 420 -7.04 2.41 -11.04
C TYR A 420 -5.79 2.25 -11.92
N LEU A 421 -5.94 2.42 -13.23
CA LEU A 421 -4.83 2.35 -14.18
C LEU A 421 -3.77 3.42 -13.91
N TYR A 422 -4.20 4.64 -13.57
CA TYR A 422 -3.29 5.71 -13.19
C TYR A 422 -2.49 5.35 -11.92
N LYS A 423 -3.15 4.82 -10.89
CA LYS A 423 -2.48 4.32 -9.67
C LYS A 423 -1.57 3.12 -9.96
N LEU A 424 -1.98 2.21 -10.85
CA LEU A 424 -1.17 1.07 -11.28
C LEU A 424 0.13 1.54 -11.93
N TRP A 425 0.04 2.50 -12.86
CA TRP A 425 1.19 3.11 -13.51
C TRP A 425 2.17 3.70 -12.49
N GLN A 426 1.64 4.49 -11.56
CA GLN A 426 2.37 5.07 -10.45
C GLN A 426 3.05 4.01 -9.57
N SER A 427 2.33 2.94 -9.19
CA SER A 427 2.89 1.85 -8.39
C SER A 427 4.04 1.14 -9.11
N LEU A 428 3.95 0.96 -10.43
CA LEU A 428 5.06 0.42 -11.23
C LEU A 428 6.27 1.34 -11.23
N GLN A 429 6.08 2.67 -11.15
CA GLN A 429 7.16 3.62 -10.92
C GLN A 429 7.74 3.49 -9.50
N ILE A 430 6.94 3.41 -8.43
CA ILE A 430 7.47 3.18 -7.05
C ILE A 430 8.33 1.94 -6.99
N GLN A 431 7.84 0.88 -7.63
CA GLN A 431 8.50 -0.41 -7.63
C GLN A 431 9.69 -0.45 -8.59
N GLY A 432 10.06 0.65 -9.26
CA GLY A 432 11.21 0.72 -10.15
C GLY A 432 11.10 -0.19 -11.38
N TYR A 433 9.87 -0.48 -11.83
CA TYR A 433 9.63 -1.17 -13.10
C TYR A 433 9.59 -0.17 -14.25
N LEU A 434 8.83 0.92 -14.07
CA LEU A 434 8.77 2.04 -15.01
C LEU A 434 9.68 3.17 -14.54
N HIS A 435 10.32 3.87 -15.48
CA HIS A 435 11.06 5.09 -15.17
C HIS A 435 10.10 6.17 -14.66
N ILE A 436 10.51 6.94 -13.65
CA ILE A 436 9.69 7.98 -13.02
C ILE A 436 9.21 9.08 -13.99
N GLN A 437 9.90 9.27 -15.11
CA GLN A 437 9.57 10.25 -16.13
C GLN A 437 8.69 9.67 -17.26
N SER A 438 8.35 8.38 -17.22
CA SER A 438 7.40 7.79 -18.16
C SER A 438 5.99 8.33 -17.87
N THR A 439 5.42 9.06 -18.83
CA THR A 439 4.09 9.69 -18.70
C THR A 439 2.98 8.66 -18.81
N PHE A 440 1.91 8.84 -18.02
CA PHE A 440 0.72 8.02 -18.15
C PHE A 440 0.11 8.19 -19.56
N PRO A 441 -0.13 7.09 -20.31
CA PRO A 441 -0.60 7.17 -21.69
C PRO A 441 -2.11 7.40 -21.75
N TRP A 442 -2.53 8.65 -21.50
CA TRP A 442 -3.93 9.06 -21.43
C TRP A 442 -4.72 8.68 -22.68
N ASP A 443 -4.20 8.98 -23.87
CA ASP A 443 -4.92 8.75 -25.12
C ASP A 443 -5.15 7.26 -25.39
N PHE A 444 -4.28 6.38 -24.91
CA PHE A 444 -4.48 4.94 -25.00
C PHE A 444 -5.64 4.51 -24.08
N PHE A 445 -5.57 4.87 -22.79
CA PHE A 445 -6.54 4.37 -21.80
C PHE A 445 -7.92 5.04 -21.87
N GLU A 446 -8.04 6.23 -22.45
CA GLU A 446 -9.33 6.90 -22.62
C GLU A 446 -10.11 6.46 -23.86
N ASN A 447 -9.43 5.84 -24.84
CA ASN A 447 -10.04 5.35 -26.06
C ASN A 447 -10.17 3.81 -26.08
N GLU A 448 -9.58 3.13 -25.09
CA GLU A 448 -9.69 1.69 -24.89
C GLU A 448 -11.03 1.35 -24.22
N ASN A 449 -11.93 0.72 -24.96
CA ASN A 449 -13.28 0.44 -24.48
C ASN A 449 -13.36 -0.80 -23.57
N ASN A 450 -12.40 -1.74 -23.67
CA ASN A 450 -12.51 -3.05 -23.03
C ASN A 450 -11.33 -3.41 -22.10
N PHE A 451 -10.33 -2.53 -21.98
CA PHE A 451 -9.15 -2.72 -21.12
C PHE A 451 -8.53 -4.11 -21.24
N GLU A 452 -8.27 -4.55 -22.47
CA GLU A 452 -7.76 -5.90 -22.74
C GLU A 452 -6.39 -6.11 -22.05
N GLU A 453 -6.27 -7.17 -21.24
CA GLU A 453 -5.05 -7.47 -20.47
C GLU A 453 -3.80 -7.54 -21.37
N SER A 454 -3.90 -8.19 -22.53
CA SER A 454 -2.77 -8.39 -23.45
C SER A 454 -2.21 -7.05 -23.92
N SER A 455 -3.09 -6.13 -24.30
CA SER A 455 -2.81 -4.78 -24.77
C SER A 455 -2.19 -3.90 -23.68
N ILE A 456 -2.72 -3.96 -22.46
CA ILE A 456 -2.18 -3.22 -21.29
C ILE A 456 -0.79 -3.75 -20.92
N VAL A 457 -0.62 -5.07 -20.84
CA VAL A 457 0.66 -5.71 -20.53
C VAL A 457 1.70 -5.35 -21.60
N LYS A 458 1.32 -5.40 -22.88
CA LYS A 458 2.20 -5.01 -24.00
C LYS A 458 2.62 -3.54 -23.89
N LEU A 459 1.70 -2.63 -23.66
CA LEU A 459 1.99 -1.19 -23.49
C LEU A 459 3.02 -0.94 -22.38
N ILE A 460 2.85 -1.59 -21.23
CA ILE A 460 3.76 -1.44 -20.09
C ILE A 460 5.15 -1.98 -20.45
N LEU A 461 5.24 -3.16 -21.06
CA LEU A 461 6.51 -3.75 -21.50
C LEU A 461 7.22 -2.90 -22.55
N ASP A 462 6.50 -2.39 -23.54
CA ASP A 462 7.04 -1.49 -24.57
C ASP A 462 7.55 -0.19 -23.95
N THR A 463 6.85 0.34 -22.94
CA THR A 463 7.30 1.52 -22.19
C THR A 463 8.60 1.24 -21.43
N MET A 464 8.70 0.07 -20.80
CA MET A 464 9.92 -0.37 -20.11
C MET A 464 11.10 -0.53 -21.08
N ALA A 465 10.85 -1.05 -22.28
CA ALA A 465 11.87 -1.23 -23.31
C ALA A 465 12.35 0.10 -23.90
N ARG A 466 11.45 1.07 -24.13
CA ARG A 466 11.80 2.41 -24.61
C ARG A 466 12.61 3.21 -23.60
N ARG A 467 12.40 2.98 -22.31
CA ARG A 467 13.06 3.72 -21.24
C ARG A 467 13.53 2.79 -20.13
N PRO A 468 14.60 2.00 -20.38
CA PRO A 468 15.09 1.03 -19.43
C PRO A 468 15.68 1.71 -18.19
N LEU A 469 15.48 1.11 -17.01
CA LEU A 469 16.13 1.51 -15.77
C LEU A 469 17.28 0.56 -15.43
N SER A 470 18.46 1.11 -15.13
CA SER A 470 19.60 0.34 -14.60
C SER A 470 19.30 -0.17 -13.18
N ASN A 471 20.03 -1.19 -12.70
CA ASN A 471 19.87 -1.68 -11.33
C ASN A 471 20.12 -0.59 -10.28
N LYS A 472 21.03 0.36 -10.56
CA LYS A 472 21.33 1.50 -9.70
C LYS A 472 20.14 2.46 -9.66
N ASP A 473 19.59 2.83 -10.82
CA ASP A 473 18.47 3.77 -10.91
C ASP A 473 17.19 3.19 -10.30
N ARG A 474 16.95 1.89 -10.47
CA ARG A 474 15.81 1.20 -9.82
C ARG A 474 15.91 1.29 -8.30
N LYS A 475 17.11 1.08 -7.74
CA LYS A 475 17.34 1.17 -6.29
C LYS A 475 17.16 2.61 -5.80
N LEU A 476 17.71 3.59 -6.52
CA LEU A 476 17.57 5.01 -6.19
C LEU A 476 16.11 5.45 -6.24
N GLN A 477 15.40 5.18 -7.33
CA GLN A 477 13.98 5.54 -7.49
C GLN A 477 13.09 4.93 -6.40
N ARG A 478 13.34 3.67 -6.02
CA ARG A 478 12.64 3.02 -4.89
C ARG A 478 12.95 3.70 -3.56
N ARG A 479 14.20 4.08 -3.33
CA ARG A 479 14.63 4.79 -2.12
C ARG A 479 13.99 6.18 -2.05
N ASP A 480 14.00 6.94 -3.13
CA ASP A 480 13.44 8.29 -3.17
C ASP A 480 11.94 8.28 -2.88
N ALA A 481 11.22 7.31 -3.47
CA ALA A 481 9.80 7.10 -3.18
C ALA A 481 9.56 6.76 -1.69
N LEU A 482 10.41 5.91 -1.11
CA LEU A 482 10.34 5.52 0.30
C LEU A 482 10.61 6.71 1.24
N VAL A 483 11.71 7.45 1.03
CA VAL A 483 12.07 8.64 1.81
C VAL A 483 10.95 9.68 1.73
N SER A 484 10.44 9.93 0.52
CA SER A 484 9.33 10.87 0.30
C SER A 484 8.04 10.43 1.01
N ALA A 485 7.78 9.13 1.11
CA ALA A 485 6.63 8.61 1.87
C ALA A 485 6.73 8.93 3.36
N TYR A 486 7.92 8.76 3.94
CA TYR A 486 8.16 8.94 5.37
C TYR A 486 8.37 10.40 5.80
N LYS A 487 8.68 11.30 4.86
CA LYS A 487 8.94 12.73 5.12
C LYS A 487 7.85 13.43 5.93
N ASN A 488 6.58 13.08 5.73
CA ASN A 488 5.43 13.72 6.39
C ASN A 488 4.79 12.85 7.49
N VAL A 489 5.43 11.74 7.88
CA VAL A 489 4.90 10.89 8.95
C VAL A 489 5.23 11.53 10.30
N GLY A 490 4.20 11.77 11.11
CA GLY A 490 4.34 12.40 12.42
C GLY A 490 5.23 11.60 13.38
N LYS A 491 5.99 12.31 14.24
CA LYS A 491 6.93 11.70 15.19
C LYS A 491 6.28 10.63 16.09
N GLU A 492 5.04 10.86 16.53
CA GLU A 492 4.32 9.90 17.37
C GLU A 492 3.97 8.60 16.61
N THR A 493 3.64 8.70 15.32
CA THR A 493 3.43 7.53 14.47
C THR A 493 4.74 6.76 14.28
N ILE A 494 5.86 7.46 14.05
CA ILE A 494 7.19 6.82 13.98
C ILE A 494 7.53 6.09 15.27
N LYS A 495 7.32 6.71 16.45
CA LYS A 495 7.54 6.05 17.75
C LYS A 495 6.69 4.77 17.90
N ARG A 496 5.43 4.79 17.46
CA ARG A 496 4.58 3.59 17.47
C ARG A 496 5.11 2.50 16.54
N ILE A 497 5.61 2.84 15.34
CA ILE A 497 6.26 1.89 14.43
C ILE A 497 7.49 1.29 15.11
N GLN A 498 8.36 2.13 15.66
CA GLN A 498 9.58 1.70 16.37
C GLN A 498 9.26 0.73 17.51
N LYS A 499 8.20 1.01 18.27
CA LYS A 499 7.70 0.12 19.33
C LYS A 499 7.15 -1.19 18.78
N MET A 500 6.32 -1.14 17.75
CA MET A 500 5.68 -2.29 17.12
C MET A 500 6.72 -3.24 16.48
N PHE A 501 7.77 -2.70 15.87
CA PHE A 501 8.79 -3.45 15.12
C PHE A 501 10.14 -3.54 15.84
N MET A 502 10.22 -3.17 17.13
CA MET A 502 11.46 -3.14 17.92
C MET A 502 12.29 -4.43 17.75
N MET A 503 11.63 -5.58 17.81
CA MET A 503 12.29 -6.87 17.66
C MET A 503 12.76 -7.14 16.23
N ASP A 504 12.07 -6.65 15.21
CA ASP A 504 12.55 -6.80 13.84
C ASP A 504 13.84 -5.99 13.63
N PHE A 505 13.91 -4.75 14.14
CA PHE A 505 15.13 -3.94 14.08
C PHE A 505 16.30 -4.64 14.77
N ARG A 506 16.06 -5.17 15.97
CA ARG A 506 17.08 -5.82 16.78
C ARG A 506 17.55 -7.17 16.22
N LEU A 507 16.61 -8.06 15.89
CA LEU A 507 16.91 -9.44 15.50
C LEU A 507 17.51 -9.53 14.11
N PHE A 508 17.14 -8.61 13.21
CA PHE A 508 17.56 -8.64 11.81
C PHE A 508 18.53 -7.51 11.46
N GLY A 509 18.92 -6.66 12.42
CA GLY A 509 19.94 -5.63 12.21
C GLY A 509 19.51 -4.51 11.25
N TYR A 510 18.24 -4.10 11.31
CA TYR A 510 17.74 -2.95 10.56
C TYR A 510 17.88 -1.65 11.36
N ASP A 511 18.00 -0.52 10.65
CA ASP A 511 18.01 0.81 11.28
C ASP A 511 16.63 1.11 11.88
N ILE A 512 16.63 1.55 13.14
CA ILE A 512 15.41 1.92 13.86
C ILE A 512 14.84 3.25 13.37
N ASN A 513 15.64 4.09 12.72
CA ASN A 513 15.22 5.37 12.20
C ASN A 513 14.65 5.25 10.79
N PRO A 514 13.64 6.07 10.44
CA PRO A 514 13.09 6.06 9.10
C PRO A 514 14.16 6.47 8.07
N PRO A 515 13.99 6.04 6.81
CA PRO A 515 14.92 6.35 5.74
C PRO A 515 14.99 7.86 5.47
N THR A 516 16.21 8.38 5.30
CA THR A 516 16.54 9.80 5.10
C THR A 516 17.02 10.14 3.69
#